data_AF-A0A965L396-F1
#
_entry.id   AF-A0A965L396-F1
#
_cell.length_a   1.000
_cell.length_b   1.000
_cell.length_c   1.000
_cell.angle_alpha   90.00
_cell.angle_beta   90.00
_cell.angle_gamma   90.00
#
_symmetry.space_group_name_H-M   'P 1'
#
loop_
_entity.id
_entity.type
_entity.pdbx_description
1 polymer ?
#
loop_
_entity_poly.entity_id
_entity_poly.type
_entity_poly.pdbx_seq_one_letter_code
_entity_poly.pdbx_strand_id
1 'polypeptide(L)'
;MSLPNLKLNKYVNLTPGVSWSGNMYTRSYKYTYMKSDSTVRIDTIGGLPKFNSQLSFSASMNTRIYGTLRFKKGRLEALRHTIAPSFSLSYTPDYSDPTYGYYQDVRINNRKFINNQGVEQLGDIRRISTFDPRQMSYGGASGSISFGLQNTLEAKLKTKSDTATKQNEKVTILDNFGLNGSYNLLAKEYPLSNLNFNANSRVSEFDINIGGSFDPYLYVNDKLFFDVGRRTPDLMFRQGEGLARLTALNLSIGRRFAPAKSKDLKTSTNASEAQMKQINRNIDDYVDWNVPWTFSFSYQFSMNRMGLAAAQQISGLTFQGDLSLTEKWKFSMSSGYDFKYSGLTYTNMSVHRDLHCWELNFNWTPIASPFYGRASNYSFDLRVKSSLLQELKISRRRSFYDKGGF
;
A
#
# COMPACT_ATOMS: atom_id res chain seq x y z
N MET A 1 -18.87 20.37 7.63
CA MET A 1 -18.53 20.73 9.03
C MET A 1 -18.47 19.46 9.85
N SER A 2 -17.43 19.26 10.66
CA SER A 2 -17.44 18.18 11.67
C SER A 2 -18.31 18.64 12.83
N LEU A 3 -19.34 17.85 13.16
CA LEU A 3 -20.12 18.08 14.37
C LEU A 3 -19.25 17.73 15.60
N PRO A 4 -19.56 18.28 16.79
CA PRO A 4 -18.79 17.98 17.99
C PRO A 4 -18.74 16.47 18.27
N ASN A 5 -17.60 16.01 18.78
CA ASN A 5 -17.41 14.61 19.15
C ASN A 5 -18.30 14.27 20.36
N LEU A 6 -19.15 13.25 20.20
CA LEU A 6 -20.05 12.75 21.22
C LEU A 6 -19.42 11.53 21.89
N LYS A 7 -19.18 11.60 23.19
CA LYS A 7 -18.82 10.43 23.99
C LYS A 7 -20.08 9.66 24.33
N LEU A 8 -20.30 8.51 23.70
CA LEU A 8 -21.43 7.62 24.04
C LEU A 8 -21.24 7.01 25.43
N ASN A 9 -19.98 6.75 25.81
CA ASN A 9 -19.56 6.36 27.16
C ASN A 9 -18.09 6.77 27.39
N LYS A 10 -17.46 6.33 28.48
CA LYS A 10 -16.05 6.65 28.79
C LYS A 10 -15.04 6.15 27.74
N TYR A 11 -15.41 5.19 26.90
CA TYR A 11 -14.50 4.42 26.04
C TYR A 11 -14.83 4.49 24.54
N VAL A 12 -16.02 4.97 24.17
CA VAL A 12 -16.52 5.02 22.80
C VAL A 12 -16.74 6.47 22.39
N ASN A 13 -16.04 6.89 21.35
CA ASN A 13 -16.21 8.20 20.73
C ASN A 13 -17.02 8.05 19.45
N LEU A 14 -18.05 8.87 19.29
CA LEU A 14 -18.89 8.97 18.10
C LEU A 14 -18.72 10.37 17.51
N THR A 15 -18.31 10.44 16.25
CA THR A 15 -18.12 11.70 15.53
C THR A 15 -19.10 11.72 14.34
N PRO A 16 -20.25 12.39 14.47
CA PRO A 16 -21.10 12.67 13.32
C PRO A 16 -20.47 13.75 12.44
N GLY A 17 -20.82 13.75 11.16
CA GLY A 17 -20.30 14.68 10.17
C GLY A 17 -21.33 14.93 9.08
N VAL A 18 -21.41 16.19 8.65
CA VAL A 18 -22.20 16.60 7.49
C VAL A 18 -21.28 17.39 6.57
N SER A 19 -21.14 16.91 5.34
CA SER A 19 -20.49 17.65 4.27
C SER A 19 -21.55 18.29 3.39
N TRP A 20 -21.40 19.56 3.09
CA TRP A 20 -22.20 20.28 2.11
C TRP A 20 -21.23 20.86 1.09
N SER A 21 -21.48 20.58 -0.18
CA SER A 21 -20.69 21.12 -1.28
C SER A 21 -21.62 21.42 -2.44
N GLY A 22 -21.25 22.37 -3.27
CA GLY A 22 -22.06 22.76 -4.41
C GLY A 22 -21.26 23.62 -5.38
N ASN A 23 -21.70 23.62 -6.63
CA ASN A 23 -21.16 24.48 -7.66
C ASN A 23 -22.21 25.53 -8.02
N MET A 24 -21.72 26.74 -8.26
CA MET A 24 -22.52 27.84 -8.77
C MET A 24 -22.29 27.98 -10.27
N TYR A 25 -23.38 28.05 -11.03
CA TYR A 25 -23.38 28.20 -12.47
C TYR A 25 -24.07 29.50 -12.87
N THR A 26 -23.49 30.20 -13.83
CA THR A 26 -24.07 31.43 -14.39
C THR A 26 -25.14 31.16 -15.46
N ARG A 27 -25.30 29.89 -15.86
CA ARG A 27 -26.27 29.44 -16.87
C ARG A 27 -26.75 28.03 -16.58
N SER A 28 -27.87 27.68 -17.17
CA SER A 28 -28.39 26.32 -17.21
C SER A 28 -29.03 26.03 -18.57
N TYR A 29 -29.34 24.77 -18.82
CA TYR A 29 -29.92 24.31 -20.06
C TYR A 29 -31.26 23.62 -19.79
N LYS A 30 -32.21 23.84 -20.69
CA LYS A 30 -33.45 23.08 -20.75
C LYS A 30 -33.48 22.31 -22.05
N TYR A 31 -33.77 21.03 -21.94
CA TYR A 31 -33.81 20.14 -23.08
C TYR A 31 -35.26 19.87 -23.46
N THR A 32 -35.62 20.11 -24.71
CA THR A 32 -36.97 19.85 -25.20
C THR A 32 -36.88 18.90 -26.39
N TYR A 33 -37.50 17.73 -26.27
CA TYR A 33 -37.54 16.75 -27.35
C TYR A 33 -38.55 17.19 -28.43
N MET A 34 -38.08 17.25 -29.67
CA MET A 34 -38.88 17.61 -30.84
C MET A 34 -39.24 16.34 -31.62
N LYS A 35 -40.49 15.88 -31.50
CA LYS A 35 -40.95 14.62 -32.11
C LYS A 35 -40.88 14.63 -33.64
N SER A 36 -41.10 15.78 -34.28
CA SER A 36 -41.11 15.95 -35.74
C SER A 36 -39.76 15.59 -36.37
N ASP A 37 -38.68 16.04 -35.73
CA ASP A 37 -37.34 15.97 -36.32
C ASP A 37 -36.49 14.89 -35.64
N SER A 38 -37.04 14.23 -34.61
CA SER A 38 -36.31 13.30 -33.73
C SER A 38 -35.04 13.92 -33.14
N THR A 39 -35.07 15.22 -32.83
CA THR A 39 -33.96 15.99 -32.28
C THR A 39 -34.25 16.51 -30.86
N VAL A 40 -33.21 16.91 -30.15
CA VAL A 40 -33.32 17.60 -28.85
C VAL A 40 -32.93 19.05 -29.05
N ARG A 41 -33.86 19.97 -28.79
CA ARG A 41 -33.56 21.40 -28.73
C ARG A 41 -32.98 21.73 -27.36
N ILE A 42 -31.88 22.47 -27.35
CA ILE A 42 -31.19 22.92 -26.14
C ILE A 42 -31.39 24.42 -26.00
N ASP A 43 -32.17 24.82 -25.01
CA ASP A 43 -32.41 26.23 -24.71
C ASP A 43 -31.50 26.65 -23.55
N THR A 44 -30.72 27.71 -23.72
CA THR A 44 -29.90 28.27 -22.63
C THR A 44 -30.75 29.19 -21.78
N ILE A 45 -30.95 28.83 -20.51
CA ILE A 45 -31.64 29.65 -19.52
C ILE A 45 -30.60 30.45 -18.75
N GLY A 46 -30.49 31.73 -19.09
CA GLY A 46 -29.75 32.73 -18.32
C GLY A 46 -30.54 33.28 -17.13
N GLY A 47 -29.92 34.14 -16.33
CA GLY A 47 -30.55 34.78 -15.16
C GLY A 47 -29.66 34.76 -13.93
N LEU A 48 -30.30 34.71 -12.75
CA LEU A 48 -29.59 34.59 -11.47
C LEU A 48 -28.71 33.32 -11.44
N PRO A 49 -27.55 33.36 -10.75
CA PRO A 49 -26.71 32.18 -10.60
C PRO A 49 -27.50 31.02 -10.03
N LYS A 50 -27.41 29.85 -10.68
CA LYS A 50 -28.04 28.62 -10.21
C LYS A 50 -27.04 27.82 -9.40
N PHE A 51 -27.55 27.10 -8.42
CA PHE A 51 -26.72 26.35 -7.49
C PHE A 51 -27.11 24.88 -7.54
N ASN A 52 -26.12 24.00 -7.77
CA ASN A 52 -26.28 22.59 -7.42
C ASN A 52 -25.63 22.34 -6.07
N SER A 53 -26.22 21.48 -5.26
CA SER A 53 -25.74 21.22 -3.93
C SER A 53 -25.93 19.76 -3.57
N GLN A 54 -24.95 19.20 -2.90
CA GLN A 54 -24.96 17.84 -2.41
C GLN A 54 -24.62 17.85 -0.92
N LEU A 55 -25.43 17.13 -0.14
CA LEU A 55 -25.15 16.80 1.24
C LEU A 55 -24.62 15.37 1.32
N SER A 56 -23.68 15.14 2.23
CA SER A 56 -23.24 13.80 2.58
C SER A 56 -23.13 13.71 4.09
N PHE A 57 -23.59 12.60 4.63
CA PHE A 57 -23.65 12.32 6.05
C PHE A 57 -22.62 11.26 6.39
N SER A 58 -21.96 11.41 7.52
CA SER A 58 -21.04 10.41 8.05
C SER A 58 -21.20 10.28 9.55
N ALA A 59 -20.98 9.09 10.09
CA ALA A 59 -20.87 8.86 11.52
C ALA A 59 -19.76 7.85 11.77
N SER A 60 -18.69 8.28 12.44
CA SER A 60 -17.57 7.41 12.77
C SER A 60 -17.55 7.10 14.26
N MET A 61 -17.33 5.83 14.61
CA MET A 61 -17.19 5.35 15.97
C MET A 61 -15.83 4.69 16.15
N ASN A 62 -15.14 4.98 17.24
CA ASN A 62 -13.89 4.31 17.58
C ASN A 62 -13.78 4.05 19.09
N THR A 63 -13.11 2.96 19.45
CA THR A 63 -12.77 2.64 20.83
C THR A 63 -11.35 2.07 20.91
N ARG A 64 -10.81 1.96 22.12
CA ARG A 64 -9.53 1.33 22.37
C ARG A 64 -9.61 0.43 23.59
N ILE A 65 -9.29 -0.83 23.39
CA ILE A 65 -9.33 -1.91 24.37
C ILE A 65 -7.88 -2.28 24.69
N TYR A 66 -7.56 -2.39 25.97
CA TYR A 66 -6.24 -2.77 26.44
C TYR A 66 -6.32 -4.09 27.21
N GLY A 67 -5.54 -5.09 26.79
CA GLY A 67 -5.35 -6.35 27.51
C GLY A 67 -3.89 -6.49 27.95
N THR A 68 -3.65 -6.99 29.16
CA THR A 68 -2.30 -7.33 29.62
C THR A 68 -2.30 -8.70 30.27
N LEU A 69 -1.64 -9.66 29.63
CA LEU A 69 -1.39 -10.98 30.17
C LEU A 69 -0.07 -10.95 30.93
N ARG A 70 -0.03 -11.47 32.16
CA ARG A 70 1.18 -11.54 32.98
C ARG A 70 1.60 -13.00 33.16
N PHE A 71 2.89 -13.26 33.04
CA PHE A 71 3.47 -14.59 33.17
C PHE A 71 4.37 -14.61 34.40
N LYS A 72 4.25 -15.67 35.21
CA LYS A 72 5.01 -15.84 36.47
C LYS A 72 6.34 -16.56 36.27
N LYS A 73 6.51 -17.29 35.15
CA LYS A 73 7.68 -18.11 34.85
C LYS A 73 8.30 -17.70 33.53
N GLY A 74 9.63 -17.73 33.47
CA GLY A 74 10.40 -17.41 32.28
C GLY A 74 10.81 -15.94 32.17
N ARG A 75 11.44 -15.61 31.04
CA ARG A 75 11.94 -14.25 30.76
C ARG A 75 10.83 -13.30 30.30
N LEU A 76 9.71 -13.81 29.80
CA LEU A 76 8.54 -13.00 29.48
C LEU A 76 7.77 -12.70 30.76
N GLU A 77 7.65 -11.43 31.14
CA GLU A 77 6.89 -11.01 32.32
C GLU A 77 5.45 -10.67 31.97
N ALA A 78 5.25 -9.96 30.85
CA ALA A 78 3.94 -9.51 30.44
C ALA A 78 3.86 -9.36 28.92
N LEU A 79 2.67 -9.59 28.38
CA LEU A 79 2.28 -9.32 27.02
C LEU A 79 1.12 -8.34 27.05
N ARG A 80 1.32 -7.15 26.49
CA ARG A 80 0.30 -6.12 26.35
C ARG A 80 -0.22 -6.12 24.92
N HIS A 81 -1.52 -6.30 24.77
CA HIS A 81 -2.23 -6.20 23.50
C HIS A 81 -3.15 -4.98 23.55
N THR A 82 -3.02 -4.10 22.56
CA THR A 82 -3.95 -2.98 22.37
C THR A 82 -4.75 -3.23 21.10
N ILE A 83 -6.07 -3.17 21.22
CA ILE A 83 -7.02 -3.33 20.11
C ILE A 83 -7.75 -2.01 19.93
N ALA A 84 -7.78 -1.47 18.71
CA ALA A 84 -8.48 -0.26 18.37
C ALA A 84 -9.42 -0.53 17.18
N PRO A 85 -10.66 -0.98 17.44
CA PRO A 85 -11.65 -1.10 16.40
C PRO A 85 -12.22 0.27 16.02
N SER A 86 -12.58 0.41 14.75
CA SER A 86 -13.21 1.59 14.17
C SER A 86 -14.35 1.17 13.24
N PHE A 87 -15.41 1.99 13.23
CA PHE A 87 -16.55 1.85 12.32
C PHE A 87 -16.86 3.23 11.76
N SER A 88 -17.28 3.31 10.50
CA SER A 88 -17.66 4.56 9.86
C SER A 88 -18.80 4.31 8.89
N LEU A 89 -19.95 4.90 9.17
CA LEU A 89 -21.07 4.98 8.25
C LEU A 89 -20.90 6.22 7.38
N SER A 90 -21.07 6.09 6.08
CA SER A 90 -21.20 7.21 5.13
C SER A 90 -22.45 7.01 4.28
N TYR A 91 -23.14 8.11 3.98
CA TYR A 91 -24.31 8.13 3.12
C TYR A 91 -24.39 9.44 2.34
N THR A 92 -24.59 9.32 1.03
CA THR A 92 -24.85 10.42 0.12
C THR A 92 -26.14 10.08 -0.64
N PRO A 93 -27.20 10.90 -0.52
CA PRO A 93 -28.41 10.74 -1.30
C PRO A 93 -28.17 10.80 -2.82
N ASP A 94 -29.14 10.30 -3.59
CA ASP A 94 -29.10 10.41 -5.05
C ASP A 94 -29.51 11.81 -5.50
N TYR A 95 -28.53 12.66 -5.81
CA TYR A 95 -28.76 13.99 -6.39
C TYR A 95 -28.93 13.97 -7.91
N SER A 96 -28.89 12.79 -8.53
CA SER A 96 -29.23 12.64 -9.94
C SER A 96 -30.73 12.63 -10.20
N ASP A 97 -31.56 12.53 -9.17
CA ASP A 97 -33.00 12.59 -9.30
C ASP A 97 -33.42 13.93 -9.95
N PRO A 98 -34.18 13.90 -11.07
CA PRO A 98 -34.61 15.10 -11.78
C PRO A 98 -35.44 16.07 -10.92
N THR A 99 -36.04 15.61 -9.82
CA THR A 99 -36.78 16.46 -8.87
C THR A 99 -35.91 17.55 -8.24
N TYR A 100 -34.60 17.34 -8.11
CA TYR A 100 -33.66 18.37 -7.66
C TYR A 100 -33.35 19.43 -8.74
N GLY A 101 -33.76 19.20 -9.99
CA GLY A 101 -33.54 20.10 -11.11
C GLY A 101 -32.11 20.15 -11.64
N TYR A 102 -31.20 19.33 -11.10
CA TYR A 102 -29.80 19.26 -11.53
C TYR A 102 -29.59 18.41 -12.77
N TYR A 103 -30.51 17.47 -12.98
CA TYR A 103 -30.54 16.61 -14.14
C TYR A 103 -31.94 16.62 -14.72
N GLN A 104 -32.03 16.32 -16.00
CA GLN A 104 -33.26 16.16 -16.73
C GLN A 104 -33.23 14.84 -17.47
N ASP A 105 -34.31 14.07 -17.37
CA ASP A 105 -34.52 12.90 -18.22
C ASP A 105 -35.07 13.38 -19.57
N VAL A 106 -34.28 13.16 -20.61
CA VAL A 106 -34.51 13.69 -21.95
C VAL A 106 -34.62 12.55 -22.92
N ARG A 107 -35.74 12.49 -23.64
CA ARG A 107 -35.87 11.60 -24.79
C ARG A 107 -34.99 12.11 -25.92
N ILE A 108 -34.17 11.24 -26.51
CA ILE A 108 -33.22 11.64 -27.55
C ILE A 108 -33.56 11.14 -28.96
N ASN A 109 -34.52 10.22 -29.11
CA ASN A 109 -34.93 9.72 -30.42
C ASN A 109 -36.34 9.10 -30.44
N ASN A 110 -36.81 8.76 -31.66
CA ASN A 110 -38.07 8.06 -31.90
C ASN A 110 -37.96 6.52 -31.94
N ARG A 111 -36.83 5.93 -31.55
CA ARG A 111 -36.61 4.49 -31.69
C ARG A 111 -37.57 3.69 -30.80
N LYS A 112 -38.12 2.62 -31.34
CA LYS A 112 -38.92 1.66 -30.58
C LYS A 112 -38.01 0.53 -30.13
N PHE A 113 -38.02 0.19 -28.85
CA PHE A 113 -37.31 -0.97 -28.33
C PHE A 113 -38.18 -1.69 -27.30
N ILE A 114 -38.01 -2.99 -27.18
CA ILE A 114 -38.72 -3.80 -26.19
C ILE A 114 -37.81 -3.89 -24.97
N ASN A 115 -38.32 -3.51 -23.79
CA ASN A 115 -37.54 -3.64 -22.56
C ASN A 115 -37.45 -5.10 -22.08
N ASN A 116 -36.66 -5.37 -21.06
CA ASN A 116 -36.50 -6.72 -20.47
C ASN A 116 -37.81 -7.31 -19.88
N GLN A 117 -38.91 -6.55 -19.87
CA GLN A 117 -40.23 -6.97 -19.41
C GLN A 117 -41.22 -7.20 -20.58
N GLY A 118 -40.75 -7.14 -21.83
CA GLY A 118 -41.59 -7.37 -23.01
C GLY A 118 -42.48 -6.18 -23.41
N VAL A 119 -42.28 -5.01 -22.79
CA VAL A 119 -43.08 -3.80 -23.06
C VAL A 119 -42.38 -2.94 -24.11
N GLU A 120 -43.13 -2.54 -25.15
CA GLU A 120 -42.65 -1.62 -26.19
C GLU A 120 -42.44 -0.22 -25.60
N GLN A 121 -41.18 0.19 -25.50
CA GLN A 121 -40.75 1.52 -25.10
C GLN A 121 -40.50 2.38 -26.35
N LEU A 122 -40.83 3.67 -26.24
CA LEU A 122 -40.78 4.61 -27.36
C LEU A 122 -39.77 5.73 -27.06
N GLY A 123 -38.57 5.59 -27.60
CA GLY A 123 -37.45 6.52 -27.54
C GLY A 123 -36.47 6.24 -26.41
N ASP A 124 -35.18 6.41 -26.69
CA ASP A 124 -34.15 6.32 -25.66
C ASP A 124 -34.25 7.54 -24.73
N ILE A 125 -34.34 7.31 -23.42
CA ILE A 125 -34.29 8.35 -22.40
C ILE A 125 -32.85 8.41 -21.87
N ARG A 126 -32.26 9.61 -21.87
CA ARG A 126 -30.97 9.88 -21.26
C ARG A 126 -31.11 10.93 -20.17
N ARG A 127 -30.45 10.68 -19.05
CA ARG A 127 -30.29 11.66 -18.00
C ARG A 127 -29.14 12.60 -18.35
N ILE A 128 -29.42 13.89 -18.43
CA ILE A 128 -28.46 14.93 -18.85
C ILE A 128 -28.41 16.01 -17.76
N SER A 129 -27.21 16.47 -17.41
CA SER A 129 -27.04 17.57 -16.46
C SER A 129 -27.62 18.86 -17.03
N THR A 130 -28.39 19.58 -16.21
CA THR A 130 -28.95 20.89 -16.58
C THR A 130 -27.93 22.02 -16.50
N PHE A 131 -26.71 21.75 -16.02
CA PHE A 131 -25.66 22.77 -15.87
C PHE A 131 -24.45 22.54 -16.78
N ASP A 132 -24.07 21.28 -17.02
CA ASP A 132 -22.99 20.92 -17.94
C ASP A 132 -23.37 19.72 -18.82
N PRO A 133 -23.76 19.94 -20.09
CA PRO A 133 -24.14 18.87 -21.02
C PRO A 133 -23.00 17.90 -21.35
N ARG A 134 -21.75 18.26 -21.05
CA ARG A 134 -20.58 17.38 -21.28
C ARG A 134 -20.43 16.35 -20.17
N GLN A 135 -21.09 16.56 -19.03
CA GLN A 135 -21.09 15.63 -17.92
C GLN A 135 -22.00 14.43 -18.23
N MET A 136 -21.37 13.36 -18.71
CA MET A 136 -22.04 12.10 -19.06
C MET A 136 -22.21 11.13 -17.88
N SER A 137 -21.48 11.35 -16.79
CA SER A 137 -21.56 10.54 -15.56
C SER A 137 -22.18 11.36 -14.45
N TYR A 138 -23.28 10.85 -13.90
CA TYR A 138 -23.96 11.43 -12.75
C TYR A 138 -23.76 10.52 -11.53
N GLY A 139 -23.49 11.13 -10.38
CA GLY A 139 -23.39 10.40 -9.12
C GLY A 139 -24.77 9.90 -8.70
N GLY A 140 -24.88 8.62 -8.35
CA GLY A 140 -26.07 8.06 -7.71
C GLY A 140 -25.96 8.12 -6.18
N ALA A 141 -26.98 7.59 -5.49
CA ALA A 141 -26.88 7.39 -4.05
C ALA A 141 -25.67 6.49 -3.73
N SER A 142 -24.96 6.82 -2.66
CA SER A 142 -23.89 5.98 -2.11
C SER A 142 -24.10 5.79 -0.62
N GLY A 143 -23.82 4.58 -0.13
CA GLY A 143 -23.94 4.27 1.30
C GLY A 143 -22.98 3.16 1.65
N SER A 144 -22.15 3.36 2.67
CA SER A 144 -21.20 2.32 3.09
C SER A 144 -20.95 2.33 4.59
N ILE A 145 -20.72 1.15 5.15
CA ILE A 145 -20.19 0.94 6.50
C ILE A 145 -18.76 0.46 6.35
N SER A 146 -17.79 1.34 6.57
CA SER A 146 -16.38 0.96 6.72
C SER A 146 -16.12 0.45 8.13
N PHE A 147 -15.30 -0.58 8.26
CA PHE A 147 -14.85 -1.09 9.55
C PHE A 147 -13.36 -1.39 9.51
N GLY A 148 -12.71 -1.20 10.64
CA GLY A 148 -11.28 -1.38 10.81
C GLY A 148 -10.98 -1.98 12.17
N LEU A 149 -9.91 -2.76 12.24
CA LEU A 149 -9.38 -3.33 13.46
C LEU A 149 -7.87 -3.14 13.46
N GLN A 150 -7.37 -2.29 14.35
CA GLN A 150 -5.94 -2.10 14.55
C GLN A 150 -5.48 -2.80 15.82
N ASN A 151 -4.38 -3.54 15.75
CA ASN A 151 -3.81 -4.29 16.85
C ASN A 151 -2.33 -3.92 17.02
N THR A 152 -1.89 -3.76 18.26
CA THR A 152 -0.47 -3.62 18.59
C THR A 152 -0.10 -4.56 19.74
N LEU A 153 1.07 -5.17 19.66
CA LEU A 153 1.53 -6.17 20.63
C LEU A 153 2.92 -5.83 21.16
N GLU A 154 3.02 -5.67 22.48
CA GLU A 154 4.25 -5.34 23.18
C GLU A 154 4.55 -6.40 24.26
N ALA A 155 5.79 -6.83 24.36
CA ALA A 155 6.28 -7.71 25.42
C ALA A 155 7.17 -6.96 26.39
N LYS A 156 7.09 -7.37 27.65
CA LYS A 156 8.01 -6.98 28.72
C LYS A 156 8.84 -8.21 29.10
N LEU A 157 10.16 -8.11 28.94
CA LEU A 157 11.11 -9.18 29.19
C LEU A 157 12.01 -8.83 30.36
N LYS A 158 12.40 -9.82 31.17
CA LYS A 158 13.51 -9.70 32.13
C LYS A 158 14.83 -9.60 31.38
N THR A 159 15.70 -8.72 31.85
CA THR A 159 17.05 -8.56 31.30
C THR A 159 17.88 -9.84 31.47
N LYS A 160 18.86 -10.04 30.57
CA LYS A 160 19.70 -11.25 30.55
C LYS A 160 20.76 -11.29 31.65
N SER A 161 21.05 -10.16 32.31
CA SER A 161 22.11 -10.03 33.31
C SER A 161 21.56 -9.53 34.63
N ASP A 162 21.94 -10.21 35.72
CA ASP A 162 21.54 -9.88 37.10
C ASP A 162 22.17 -8.56 37.60
N THR A 163 23.19 -8.05 36.91
CA THR A 163 23.89 -6.79 37.21
C THR A 163 23.35 -5.56 36.45
N ALA A 164 22.27 -5.70 35.67
CA ALA A 164 21.74 -4.61 34.86
C ALA A 164 20.92 -3.58 35.66
N THR A 165 21.27 -2.29 35.58
CA THR A 165 20.54 -1.17 36.21
C THR A 165 19.06 -1.07 35.80
N LYS A 166 18.70 -1.61 34.63
CA LYS A 166 17.31 -1.83 34.20
C LYS A 166 17.00 -3.32 34.31
N GLN A 167 16.04 -3.68 35.16
CA GLN A 167 15.61 -5.07 35.35
C GLN A 167 14.72 -5.58 34.20
N ASN A 168 14.19 -4.67 33.37
CA ASN A 168 13.19 -4.99 32.35
C ASN A 168 13.47 -4.32 31.01
N GLU A 169 13.24 -5.08 29.94
CA GLU A 169 13.34 -4.67 28.54
C GLU A 169 11.95 -4.71 27.89
N LYS A 170 11.55 -3.63 27.21
CA LYS A 170 10.29 -3.56 26.47
C LYS A 170 10.55 -3.78 24.99
N VAL A 171 9.95 -4.81 24.41
CA VAL A 171 10.10 -5.16 22.99
C VAL A 171 8.75 -5.08 22.31
N THR A 172 8.66 -4.35 21.19
CA THR A 172 7.47 -4.37 20.34
C THR A 172 7.53 -5.60 19.44
N ILE A 173 6.52 -6.47 19.54
CA ILE A 173 6.42 -7.68 18.70
C ILE A 173 5.67 -7.36 17.42
N LEU A 174 4.63 -6.53 17.52
CA LEU A 174 3.79 -6.13 16.40
C LEU A 174 3.52 -4.65 16.56
N ASP A 175 4.17 -3.83 15.73
CA ASP A 175 3.99 -2.37 15.77
C ASP A 175 2.57 -2.01 15.30
N ASN A 176 2.07 -2.72 14.30
CA ASN A 176 0.72 -2.54 13.78
C ASN A 176 0.24 -3.81 13.07
N PHE A 177 -0.95 -4.30 13.39
CA PHE A 177 -1.73 -5.19 12.52
C PHE A 177 -3.11 -4.57 12.29
N GLY A 178 -3.34 -4.12 11.05
CA GLY A 178 -4.59 -3.56 10.61
C GLY A 178 -5.37 -4.57 9.77
N LEU A 179 -6.68 -4.65 9.97
CA LEU A 179 -7.63 -5.33 9.10
C LEU A 179 -8.75 -4.34 8.79
N ASN A 180 -9.04 -4.08 7.53
CA ASN A 180 -10.06 -3.11 7.12
C ASN A 180 -10.94 -3.67 6.01
N GLY A 181 -12.22 -3.32 6.02
CA GLY A 181 -13.17 -3.63 4.97
C GLY A 181 -14.31 -2.63 4.98
N SER A 182 -15.21 -2.74 4.01
CA SER A 182 -16.41 -1.94 3.94
C SER A 182 -17.60 -2.76 3.45
N TYR A 183 -18.80 -2.34 3.82
CA TYR A 183 -20.05 -2.92 3.36
C TYR A 183 -20.85 -1.85 2.63
N ASN A 184 -21.06 -2.00 1.34
CA ASN A 184 -21.90 -1.15 0.52
C ASN A 184 -23.37 -1.46 0.78
N LEU A 185 -24.10 -0.49 1.31
CA LEU A 185 -25.51 -0.62 1.70
C LEU A 185 -26.47 -0.65 0.51
N LEU A 186 -26.03 -0.16 -0.64
CA LEU A 186 -26.87 0.00 -1.84
C LEU A 186 -26.54 -1.01 -2.95
N ALA A 187 -25.48 -1.81 -2.77
CA ALA A 187 -25.09 -2.83 -3.74
C ALA A 187 -26.05 -4.02 -3.70
N LYS A 188 -26.58 -4.41 -4.87
CA LYS A 188 -27.40 -5.63 -5.04
C LYS A 188 -26.55 -6.90 -5.00
N GLU A 189 -25.32 -6.81 -5.47
CA GLU A 189 -24.35 -7.90 -5.48
C GLU A 189 -23.02 -7.41 -4.91
N TYR A 190 -22.31 -8.30 -4.24
CA TYR A 190 -21.03 -8.03 -3.61
C TYR A 190 -21.02 -6.84 -2.62
N PRO A 191 -21.96 -6.76 -1.65
CA PRO A 191 -22.03 -5.63 -0.73
C PRO A 191 -20.81 -5.53 0.20
N LEU A 192 -20.31 -6.63 0.74
CA LEU A 192 -19.05 -6.66 1.49
C LEU A 192 -17.85 -6.49 0.53
N SER A 193 -16.88 -5.64 0.87
CA SER A 193 -15.63 -5.48 0.12
C SER A 193 -14.64 -6.60 0.42
N ASN A 194 -13.54 -6.63 -0.33
CA ASN A 194 -12.36 -7.40 0.11
C ASN A 194 -11.86 -6.85 1.46
N LEU A 195 -11.35 -7.74 2.29
CA LEU A 195 -10.76 -7.43 3.59
C LEU A 195 -9.26 -7.24 3.40
N ASN A 196 -8.79 -6.00 3.52
CA ASN A 196 -7.38 -5.67 3.40
C ASN A 196 -6.71 -5.78 4.76
N PHE A 197 -5.55 -6.42 4.83
CA PHE A 197 -4.76 -6.48 6.04
C PHE A 197 -3.35 -5.95 5.82
N ASN A 198 -2.76 -5.44 6.89
CA ASN A 198 -1.37 -5.02 6.94
C ASN A 198 -0.79 -5.38 8.30
N ALA A 199 0.48 -5.78 8.35
CA ALA A 199 1.21 -6.10 9.57
C ALA A 199 2.63 -5.56 9.47
N ASN A 200 3.07 -4.78 10.46
CA ASN A 200 4.43 -4.27 10.53
C ASN A 200 5.03 -4.68 11.88
N SER A 201 6.27 -5.13 11.87
CA SER A 201 7.01 -5.55 13.06
C SER A 201 8.50 -5.25 12.91
N ARG A 202 9.09 -4.62 13.93
CA ARG A 202 10.54 -4.57 14.12
C ARG A 202 10.98 -5.47 15.27
N VAL A 203 10.98 -6.79 15.05
CA VAL A 203 11.42 -7.76 16.05
C VAL A 203 12.90 -8.10 15.85
N SER A 204 13.71 -7.94 16.91
CA SER A 204 15.14 -8.28 16.88
C SER A 204 15.92 -7.67 15.70
N GLU A 205 15.65 -6.40 15.39
CA GLU A 205 16.26 -5.64 14.28
C GLU A 205 15.89 -6.15 12.86
N PHE A 206 14.95 -7.08 12.74
CA PHE A 206 14.35 -7.41 11.45
C PHE A 206 13.14 -6.50 11.20
N ASP A 207 13.12 -5.84 10.05
CA ASP A 207 12.00 -5.09 9.53
C ASP A 207 11.09 -6.01 8.72
N ILE A 208 9.96 -6.39 9.32
CA ILE A 208 8.96 -7.27 8.71
C ILE A 208 7.75 -6.45 8.34
N ASN A 209 7.39 -6.41 7.06
CA ASN A 209 6.14 -5.82 6.58
C ASN A 209 5.36 -6.88 5.81
N ILE A 210 4.08 -7.00 6.14
CA ILE A 210 3.14 -7.93 5.52
C ILE A 210 1.92 -7.12 5.09
N GLY A 211 1.40 -7.36 3.91
CA GLY A 211 0.16 -6.75 3.45
C GLY A 211 -0.57 -7.67 2.49
N GLY A 212 -1.89 -7.61 2.47
CA GLY A 212 -2.64 -8.47 1.58
C GLY A 212 -4.12 -8.17 1.58
N SER A 213 -4.85 -8.98 0.83
CA SER A 213 -6.30 -8.86 0.75
C SER A 213 -6.96 -10.23 0.68
N PHE A 214 -8.12 -10.32 1.34
CA PHE A 214 -8.99 -11.48 1.30
C PHE A 214 -10.29 -11.12 0.57
N ASP A 215 -10.70 -11.96 -0.36
CA ASP A 215 -12.02 -11.90 -0.99
C ASP A 215 -12.98 -12.82 -0.21
N PRO A 216 -14.05 -12.29 0.41
CA PRO A 216 -14.96 -13.09 1.23
C PRO A 216 -15.94 -13.94 0.40
N TYR A 217 -15.99 -13.75 -0.92
CA TYR A 217 -16.96 -14.43 -1.78
C TYR A 217 -16.45 -15.73 -2.38
N LEU A 218 -17.38 -16.64 -2.63
CA LEU A 218 -17.13 -17.91 -3.29
C LEU A 218 -16.84 -17.70 -4.79
N TYR A 219 -16.00 -18.57 -5.32
CA TYR A 219 -15.74 -18.69 -6.76
C TYR A 219 -16.11 -20.10 -7.20
N VAL A 220 -16.85 -20.21 -8.30
CA VAL A 220 -17.25 -21.49 -8.91
C VAL A 220 -16.64 -21.62 -10.30
N ASN A 221 -16.38 -22.85 -10.73
CA ASN A 221 -15.94 -23.10 -12.11
C ASN A 221 -17.00 -22.60 -13.09
N ASP A 222 -16.56 -21.91 -14.13
CA ASP A 222 -17.42 -21.31 -15.14
C ASP A 222 -16.89 -21.67 -16.53
N LYS A 223 -17.80 -21.97 -17.47
CA LYS A 223 -17.42 -22.40 -18.82
C LYS A 223 -16.81 -21.26 -19.64
N LEU A 224 -17.19 -20.01 -19.38
CA LEU A 224 -16.64 -18.82 -20.03
C LEU A 224 -15.32 -18.39 -19.37
N PHE A 225 -15.17 -18.65 -18.07
CA PHE A 225 -14.01 -18.26 -17.27
C PHE A 225 -13.35 -19.50 -16.63
N PHE A 226 -12.86 -20.42 -17.45
CA PHE A 226 -12.41 -21.74 -16.98
C PHE A 226 -11.26 -21.68 -15.96
N ASP A 227 -10.27 -20.80 -16.16
CA ASP A 227 -9.11 -20.69 -15.25
C ASP A 227 -9.43 -19.89 -13.98
N VAL A 228 -10.17 -18.79 -14.10
CA VAL A 228 -10.39 -17.85 -12.99
C VAL A 228 -11.70 -18.11 -12.24
N GLY A 229 -12.61 -18.87 -12.81
CA GLY A 229 -13.96 -19.09 -12.30
C GLY A 229 -14.81 -17.83 -12.29
N ARG A 230 -16.06 -17.99 -11.84
CA ARG A 230 -17.01 -16.89 -11.63
C ARG A 230 -17.18 -16.64 -10.14
N ARG A 231 -17.01 -15.39 -9.73
CA ARG A 231 -17.35 -14.93 -8.38
C ARG A 231 -18.87 -14.99 -8.21
N THR A 232 -19.33 -15.48 -7.07
CA THR A 232 -20.75 -15.53 -6.70
C THR A 232 -21.03 -14.58 -5.53
N PRO A 233 -22.25 -14.03 -5.37
CA PRO A 233 -22.58 -13.18 -4.22
C PRO A 233 -22.61 -13.95 -2.88
N ASP A 234 -22.47 -15.28 -2.90
CA ASP A 234 -22.35 -16.14 -1.73
C ASP A 234 -21.03 -15.95 -0.99
N LEU A 235 -21.10 -15.78 0.33
CA LEU A 235 -19.94 -15.65 1.20
C LEU A 235 -19.37 -17.04 1.52
N MET A 236 -18.05 -17.21 1.42
CA MET A 236 -17.37 -18.50 1.61
C MET A 236 -17.70 -19.13 2.98
N PHE A 237 -17.69 -18.32 4.05
CA PHE A 237 -17.94 -18.83 5.40
C PHE A 237 -19.35 -19.37 5.58
N ARG A 238 -20.34 -18.84 4.84
CA ARG A 238 -21.73 -19.33 4.88
C ARG A 238 -21.88 -20.65 4.15
N GLN A 239 -21.04 -20.88 3.14
CA GLN A 239 -21.02 -22.10 2.33
C GLN A 239 -20.09 -23.18 2.91
N GLY A 240 -19.42 -22.93 4.03
CA GLY A 240 -18.49 -23.89 4.64
C GLY A 240 -17.11 -23.97 3.95
N GLU A 241 -16.81 -23.06 3.03
CA GLU A 241 -15.60 -23.07 2.18
C GLU A 241 -14.43 -22.27 2.80
N GLY A 242 -14.45 -22.08 4.13
CA GLY A 242 -13.48 -21.26 4.86
C GLY A 242 -13.90 -19.78 5.00
N LEU A 243 -13.08 -18.99 5.69
CA LEU A 243 -13.46 -17.62 6.07
C LEU A 243 -13.48 -16.64 4.89
N ALA A 244 -12.44 -16.68 4.06
CA ALA A 244 -12.26 -15.87 2.87
C ALA A 244 -11.06 -16.40 2.07
N ARG A 245 -10.95 -16.02 0.80
CA ARG A 245 -9.86 -16.41 -0.09
C ARG A 245 -8.76 -15.35 -0.10
N LEU A 246 -7.52 -15.74 0.19
CA LEU A 246 -6.37 -14.84 0.02
C LEU A 246 -6.14 -14.57 -1.47
N THR A 247 -6.33 -13.33 -1.90
CA THR A 247 -6.17 -12.90 -3.31
C THR A 247 -4.85 -12.19 -3.55
N ALA A 248 -4.29 -11.54 -2.52
CA ALA A 248 -2.98 -10.92 -2.60
C ALA A 248 -2.23 -11.03 -1.28
N LEU A 249 -0.92 -11.24 -1.35
CA LEU A 249 0.00 -11.21 -0.20
C LEU A 249 1.32 -10.59 -0.65
N ASN A 250 1.82 -9.64 0.13
CA ASN A 250 3.13 -9.05 0.01
C ASN A 250 3.81 -9.19 1.37
N LEU A 251 5.04 -9.67 1.37
CA LEU A 251 5.88 -9.85 2.55
C LEU A 251 7.26 -9.29 2.22
N SER A 252 7.77 -8.40 3.05
CA SER A 252 9.16 -7.97 3.03
C SER A 252 9.80 -8.18 4.39
N ILE A 253 11.02 -8.72 4.38
CA ILE A 253 11.84 -8.91 5.57
C ILE A 253 13.21 -8.33 5.28
N GLY A 254 13.56 -7.24 5.96
CA GLY A 254 14.87 -6.61 5.86
C GLY A 254 15.66 -6.72 7.14
N ARG A 255 16.99 -6.79 7.05
CA ARG A 255 17.87 -6.51 8.19
C ARG A 255 19.20 -5.95 7.71
N ARG A 256 19.71 -5.01 8.50
CA ARG A 256 21.08 -4.50 8.39
C ARG A 256 21.89 -4.98 9.59
N PHE A 257 23.12 -5.37 9.32
CA PHE A 257 24.11 -5.82 10.28
C PHE A 257 25.30 -4.88 10.19
N ALA A 258 25.76 -4.42 11.36
CA ALA A 258 26.92 -3.58 11.54
C ALA A 258 27.56 -3.90 12.91
N PRO A 259 28.87 -3.64 13.09
CA PRO A 259 29.58 -3.87 14.35
C PRO A 259 29.03 -3.01 15.50
N ALA A 260 29.10 -3.56 16.72
CA ALA A 260 28.38 -3.06 17.89
C ALA A 260 28.70 -1.62 18.35
N LYS A 261 29.83 -1.02 17.92
CA LYS A 261 30.14 0.39 18.24
C LYS A 261 29.16 1.39 17.63
N SER A 262 28.38 1.01 16.61
CA SER A 262 27.33 1.86 16.04
C SER A 262 26.03 1.90 16.86
N LYS A 263 25.91 1.14 17.97
CA LYS A 263 24.65 0.91 18.70
C LYS A 263 24.47 1.73 19.98
N ASP A 264 25.29 2.76 20.21
CA ASP A 264 25.07 3.66 21.35
C ASP A 264 23.79 4.47 21.14
N LEU A 265 22.79 4.24 22.00
CA LEU A 265 21.52 4.95 21.94
C LEU A 265 21.78 6.46 21.91
N LYS A 266 21.38 7.11 20.83
CA LYS A 266 21.47 8.57 20.73
C LYS A 266 20.56 9.16 21.81
N THR A 267 21.03 10.22 22.45
CA THR A 267 20.27 11.02 23.41
C THR A 267 20.30 12.48 22.98
N SER A 268 19.15 13.15 23.00
CA SER A 268 19.06 14.58 22.73
C SER A 268 18.08 15.20 23.72
N THR A 269 18.44 16.36 24.28
CA THR A 269 17.60 17.14 25.18
C THR A 269 16.47 17.88 24.44
N ASN A 270 16.56 17.99 23.11
CA ASN A 270 15.65 18.77 22.27
C ASN A 270 14.65 17.92 21.46
N ALA A 271 14.66 16.60 21.63
CA ALA A 271 13.80 15.69 20.90
C ALA A 271 12.77 15.02 21.82
N SER A 272 11.52 14.92 21.37
CA SER A 272 10.47 14.21 22.08
C SER A 272 10.82 12.72 22.25
N GLU A 273 10.27 12.08 23.27
CA GLU A 273 10.47 10.64 23.52
C GLU A 273 10.09 9.78 22.29
N ALA A 274 9.05 10.19 21.55
CA ALA A 274 8.64 9.54 20.31
C ALA A 274 9.70 9.68 19.19
N GLN A 275 10.26 10.88 19.01
CA GLN A 275 11.34 11.12 18.05
C GLN A 275 12.61 10.35 18.43
N MET A 276 12.99 10.36 19.72
CA MET A 276 14.15 9.60 20.20
C MET A 276 13.97 8.09 20.01
N LYS A 277 12.76 7.59 20.23
CA LYS A 277 12.42 6.18 19.95
C LYS A 277 12.53 5.87 18.46
N GLN A 278 12.14 6.77 17.56
CA GLN A 278 12.28 6.59 16.12
C GLN A 278 13.75 6.61 15.68
N ILE A 279 14.55 7.56 16.19
CA ILE A 279 15.99 7.66 15.90
C ILE A 279 16.71 6.39 16.37
N ASN A 280 16.48 5.98 17.61
CA ASN A 280 17.15 4.81 18.19
C ASN A 280 16.64 3.49 17.62
N ARG A 281 15.42 3.45 17.06
CA ARG A 281 14.96 2.30 16.27
C ARG A 281 15.75 2.16 14.97
N ASN A 282 16.12 3.27 14.33
CA ASN A 282 16.80 3.33 13.04
C ASN A 282 18.29 3.69 13.19
N ILE A 283 18.94 3.30 14.29
CA ILE A 283 20.30 3.73 14.56
C ILE A 283 21.28 3.25 13.48
N ASP A 284 21.04 2.06 12.92
CA ASP A 284 21.83 1.45 11.84
C ASP A 284 21.67 2.16 10.48
N ASP A 285 20.64 3.00 10.31
CA ASP A 285 20.41 3.78 9.08
C ASP A 285 21.25 5.06 9.05
N TYR A 286 21.83 5.48 10.18
CA TYR A 286 22.76 6.60 10.22
C TYR A 286 24.15 6.15 9.80
N VAL A 287 24.69 6.81 8.77
CA VAL A 287 26.03 6.53 8.25
C VAL A 287 27.08 6.95 9.28
N ASP A 288 27.65 5.97 9.98
CA ASP A 288 28.90 6.13 10.70
C ASP A 288 30.05 5.77 9.74
N TRP A 289 30.87 6.78 9.41
CA TRP A 289 31.98 6.67 8.48
C TRP A 289 33.12 5.78 9.00
N ASN A 290 33.10 5.38 10.28
CA ASN A 290 34.10 4.52 10.92
C ASN A 290 33.70 3.04 10.96
N VAL A 291 32.62 2.62 10.28
CA VAL A 291 32.14 1.24 10.33
C VAL A 291 32.99 0.32 9.43
N PRO A 292 33.70 -0.70 9.98
CA PRO A 292 34.59 -1.55 9.19
C PRO A 292 33.84 -2.52 8.28
N TRP A 293 32.59 -2.85 8.56
CA TRP A 293 31.77 -3.65 7.65
C TRP A 293 30.27 -3.41 7.86
N THR A 294 29.51 -3.53 6.79
CA THR A 294 28.05 -3.62 6.85
C THR A 294 27.57 -4.75 5.96
N PHE A 295 26.51 -5.41 6.36
CA PHE A 295 25.82 -6.39 5.54
C PHE A 295 24.32 -6.14 5.69
N SER A 296 23.58 -6.06 4.61
CA SER A 296 22.14 -6.02 4.66
C SER A 296 21.53 -7.00 3.69
N PHE A 297 20.36 -7.51 4.04
CA PHE A 297 19.56 -8.29 3.13
C PHE A 297 18.11 -7.82 3.16
N SER A 298 17.41 -8.05 2.06
CA SER A 298 15.98 -7.81 1.91
C SER A 298 15.36 -9.00 1.18
N TYR A 299 14.55 -9.77 1.90
CA TYR A 299 13.70 -10.78 1.31
C TYR A 299 12.35 -10.17 0.93
N GLN A 300 11.87 -10.47 -0.27
CA GLN A 300 10.59 -10.01 -0.79
C GLN A 300 9.81 -11.19 -1.35
N PHE A 301 8.57 -11.32 -0.93
CA PHE A 301 7.60 -12.28 -1.45
C PHE A 301 6.34 -11.54 -1.85
N SER A 302 5.84 -11.80 -3.06
CA SER A 302 4.58 -11.29 -3.55
C SER A 302 3.78 -12.43 -4.17
N MET A 303 2.49 -12.46 -3.87
CA MET A 303 1.53 -13.40 -4.42
C MET A 303 0.30 -12.63 -4.89
N ASN A 304 -0.17 -12.93 -6.10
CA ASN A 304 -1.46 -12.50 -6.61
C ASN A 304 -2.23 -13.71 -7.15
N ARG A 305 -3.52 -13.78 -6.84
CA ARG A 305 -4.43 -14.83 -7.31
C ARG A 305 -5.71 -14.19 -7.84
N MET A 306 -6.03 -14.52 -9.10
CA MET A 306 -7.29 -14.13 -9.74
C MET A 306 -8.29 -15.30 -9.66
N GLY A 307 -9.25 -15.21 -8.75
CA GLY A 307 -10.29 -16.21 -8.56
C GLY A 307 -9.75 -17.62 -8.26
N LEU A 308 -10.04 -18.57 -9.14
CA LEU A 308 -9.60 -19.98 -9.06
C LEU A 308 -8.24 -20.25 -9.71
N ALA A 309 -7.67 -19.28 -10.43
CA ALA A 309 -6.44 -19.49 -11.18
C ALA A 309 -5.25 -19.77 -10.24
N ALA A 310 -4.21 -20.40 -10.80
CA ALA A 310 -2.95 -20.59 -10.09
C ALA A 310 -2.39 -19.22 -9.64
N ALA A 311 -1.91 -19.16 -8.40
CA ALA A 311 -1.35 -17.92 -7.88
C ALA A 311 -0.02 -17.59 -8.59
N GLN A 312 0.11 -16.35 -9.06
CA GLN A 312 1.38 -15.82 -9.51
C GLN A 312 2.21 -15.40 -8.30
N GLN A 313 3.44 -15.90 -8.24
CA GLN A 313 4.33 -15.69 -7.10
C GLN A 313 5.68 -15.15 -7.56
N ILE A 314 6.20 -14.17 -6.82
CA ILE A 314 7.53 -13.62 -6.95
C ILE A 314 8.19 -13.76 -5.58
N SER A 315 9.39 -14.34 -5.54
CA SER A 315 10.16 -14.52 -4.32
C SER A 315 11.62 -14.25 -4.62
N GLY A 316 12.18 -13.23 -3.99
CA GLY A 316 13.55 -12.79 -4.22
C GLY A 316 14.23 -12.36 -2.93
N LEU A 317 15.53 -12.63 -2.84
CA LEU A 317 16.41 -12.09 -1.81
C LEU A 317 17.36 -11.12 -2.48
N THR A 318 17.53 -9.91 -1.97
CA THR A 318 18.66 -9.05 -2.30
C THR A 318 19.56 -8.95 -1.10
N PHE A 319 20.86 -8.87 -1.33
CA PHE A 319 21.83 -8.65 -0.28
C PHE A 319 22.95 -7.76 -0.78
N GLN A 320 23.47 -6.95 0.13
CA GLN A 320 24.58 -6.06 -0.14
C GLN A 320 25.49 -6.01 1.08
N GLY A 321 26.76 -5.74 0.85
CA GLY A 321 27.71 -5.55 1.92
C GLY A 321 28.83 -4.63 1.52
N ASP A 322 29.38 -3.96 2.53
CA ASP A 322 30.57 -3.14 2.45
C ASP A 322 31.57 -3.66 3.48
N LEU A 323 32.85 -3.73 3.13
CA LEU A 323 33.94 -4.14 4.00
C LEU A 323 35.13 -3.19 3.78
N SER A 324 35.48 -2.45 4.82
CA SER A 324 36.66 -1.60 4.89
C SER A 324 37.77 -2.35 5.62
N LEU A 325 38.67 -3.01 4.88
CA LEU A 325 39.78 -3.78 5.47
C LEU A 325 40.82 -2.88 6.14
N THR A 326 41.08 -1.71 5.56
CA THR A 326 41.92 -0.64 6.13
C THR A 326 41.32 0.71 5.77
N GLU A 327 41.83 1.83 6.32
CA GLU A 327 41.38 3.19 5.97
C GLU A 327 41.47 3.51 4.46
N LYS A 328 42.28 2.75 3.72
CA LYS A 328 42.54 2.96 2.30
C LYS A 328 41.89 1.93 1.38
N TRP A 329 41.18 0.94 1.92
CA TRP A 329 40.57 -0.13 1.11
C TRP A 329 39.12 -0.33 1.48
N LYS A 330 38.25 -0.25 0.48
CA LYS A 330 36.82 -0.55 0.62
C LYS A 330 36.37 -1.52 -0.46
N PHE A 331 35.73 -2.59 -0.05
CA PHE A 331 35.12 -3.59 -0.89
C PHE A 331 33.61 -3.48 -0.74
N SER A 332 32.87 -3.46 -1.84
CA SER A 332 31.42 -3.48 -1.82
C SER A 332 30.92 -4.59 -2.72
N MET A 333 29.83 -5.25 -2.31
CA MET A 333 29.15 -6.26 -3.09
C MET A 333 27.65 -6.03 -3.02
N SER A 334 26.96 -6.21 -4.13
CA SER A 334 25.51 -6.29 -4.20
C SER A 334 25.12 -7.46 -5.08
N SER A 335 24.11 -8.21 -4.67
CA SER A 335 23.62 -9.37 -5.41
C SER A 335 22.17 -9.65 -5.02
N GLY A 336 21.57 -10.61 -5.69
CA GLY A 336 20.30 -11.17 -5.28
C GLY A 336 20.16 -12.62 -5.70
N TYR A 337 19.09 -13.25 -5.24
CA TYR A 337 18.74 -14.62 -5.51
C TYR A 337 17.25 -14.70 -5.86
N ASP A 338 16.94 -15.25 -7.02
CA ASP A 338 15.58 -15.52 -7.46
C ASP A 338 15.21 -16.96 -7.09
N PHE A 339 14.22 -17.14 -6.21
CA PHE A 339 13.80 -18.46 -5.75
C PHE A 339 12.96 -19.22 -6.77
N LYS A 340 12.34 -18.53 -7.73
CA LYS A 340 11.57 -19.19 -8.80
C LYS A 340 12.51 -19.89 -9.78
N TYR A 341 13.62 -19.24 -10.13
CA TYR A 341 14.63 -19.80 -11.05
C TYR A 341 15.85 -20.40 -10.33
N SER A 342 15.83 -20.41 -8.99
CA SER A 342 16.88 -21.00 -8.14
C SER A 342 18.30 -20.50 -8.46
N GLY A 343 18.47 -19.20 -8.74
CA GLY A 343 19.73 -18.66 -9.25
C GLY A 343 20.06 -17.27 -8.70
N LEU A 344 21.36 -16.95 -8.70
CA LEU A 344 21.82 -15.59 -8.42
C LEU A 344 21.40 -14.64 -9.55
N THR A 345 20.95 -13.45 -9.18
CA THR A 345 20.61 -12.38 -10.08
C THR A 345 21.83 -11.48 -10.31
N TYR A 346 21.60 -10.25 -10.79
CA TYR A 346 22.65 -9.27 -11.04
C TYR A 346 23.57 -9.13 -9.82
N THR A 347 24.84 -9.51 -9.99
CA THR A 347 25.86 -9.43 -8.95
C THR A 347 26.91 -8.43 -9.38
N ASN A 348 27.15 -7.44 -8.54
CA ASN A 348 28.15 -6.42 -8.74
C ASN A 348 29.08 -6.35 -7.53
N MET A 349 30.37 -6.25 -7.81
CA MET A 349 31.43 -6.14 -6.82
C MET A 349 32.29 -4.95 -7.19
N SER A 350 32.57 -4.09 -6.22
CA SER A 350 33.45 -2.95 -6.41
C SER A 350 34.55 -2.92 -5.36
N VAL A 351 35.71 -2.40 -5.76
CA VAL A 351 36.87 -2.21 -4.91
C VAL A 351 37.36 -0.80 -5.11
N HIS A 352 37.40 -0.04 -4.02
CA HIS A 352 37.98 1.27 -3.95
C HIS A 352 39.28 1.21 -3.16
N ARG A 353 40.34 1.81 -3.69
CA ARG A 353 41.62 1.97 -3.00
C ARG A 353 42.11 3.41 -3.04
N ASP A 354 42.40 3.95 -1.87
CA ASP A 354 43.07 5.23 -1.69
C ASP A 354 44.60 5.05 -1.76
N LEU A 355 45.24 5.75 -2.68
CA LEU A 355 46.69 5.77 -2.90
C LEU A 355 47.29 7.15 -2.60
N HIS A 356 46.65 7.91 -1.69
CA HIS A 356 47.00 9.28 -1.29
C HIS A 356 46.77 10.34 -2.37
N CYS A 357 47.65 10.42 -3.39
CA CYS A 357 47.49 11.35 -4.51
C CYS A 357 46.64 10.75 -5.65
N TRP A 358 46.48 9.43 -5.63
CA TRP A 358 45.75 8.67 -6.63
C TRP A 358 44.60 7.92 -5.96
N GLU A 359 43.60 7.57 -6.76
CA GLU A 359 42.54 6.65 -6.34
C GLU A 359 42.27 5.62 -7.44
N LEU A 360 42.00 4.41 -7.00
CA LEU A 360 41.69 3.27 -7.84
C LEU A 360 40.25 2.84 -7.58
N ASN A 361 39.49 2.67 -8.66
CA ASN A 361 38.15 2.13 -8.65
C ASN A 361 38.08 0.94 -9.59
N PHE A 362 37.81 -0.24 -9.05
CA PHE A 362 37.54 -1.45 -9.82
C PHE A 362 36.07 -1.83 -9.61
N ASN A 363 35.37 -2.12 -10.70
CA ASN A 363 33.98 -2.56 -10.67
C ASN A 363 33.85 -3.79 -11.56
N TRP A 364 33.31 -4.87 -11.03
CA TRP A 364 33.15 -6.14 -11.72
C TRP A 364 31.73 -6.65 -11.54
N THR A 365 31.09 -6.98 -12.65
CA THR A 365 29.77 -7.60 -12.70
C THR A 365 29.97 -9.04 -13.17
N PRO A 366 30.28 -10.00 -12.28
CA PRO A 366 30.49 -11.39 -12.66
C PRO A 366 29.22 -12.04 -13.20
N ILE A 367 28.08 -11.76 -12.58
CA ILE A 367 26.78 -12.33 -12.92
C ILE A 367 25.91 -11.21 -13.44
N ALA A 368 25.71 -11.20 -14.74
CA ALA A 368 24.81 -10.28 -15.41
C ALA A 368 23.59 -11.08 -15.91
N SER A 369 22.90 -11.77 -15.00
CA SER A 369 21.71 -12.63 -15.20
C SER A 369 21.56 -13.24 -16.62
N PRO A 370 21.90 -14.53 -16.84
CA PRO A 370 21.82 -15.16 -18.16
C PRO A 370 20.42 -15.09 -18.81
N PHE A 371 19.37 -14.97 -18.00
CA PHE A 371 17.98 -14.80 -18.46
C PHE A 371 17.68 -13.46 -19.19
N TYR A 372 18.55 -12.45 -19.09
CA TYR A 372 18.33 -11.11 -19.66
C TYR A 372 19.42 -10.65 -20.63
N GLY A 373 20.27 -11.56 -21.12
CA GLY A 373 21.24 -11.30 -22.19
C GLY A 373 22.32 -10.28 -21.85
N ARG A 374 22.66 -10.08 -20.56
CA ARG A 374 23.74 -9.17 -20.17
C ARG A 374 25.06 -9.91 -20.04
N ALA A 375 26.11 -9.28 -20.55
CA ALA A 375 27.49 -9.76 -20.51
C ALA A 375 28.14 -9.46 -19.15
N SER A 376 28.90 -10.42 -18.64
CA SER A 376 29.85 -10.16 -17.55
C SER A 376 30.81 -9.06 -17.98
N ASN A 377 31.11 -8.10 -17.11
CA ASN A 377 31.95 -6.96 -17.47
C ASN A 377 32.76 -6.47 -16.29
N TYR A 378 33.88 -5.82 -16.56
CA TYR A 378 34.60 -5.07 -15.55
C TYR A 378 35.07 -3.72 -16.08
N SER A 379 35.21 -2.77 -15.16
CA SER A 379 35.90 -1.51 -15.36
C SER A 379 36.95 -1.30 -14.28
N PHE A 380 38.07 -0.73 -14.69
CA PHE A 380 39.18 -0.33 -13.84
C PHE A 380 39.51 1.12 -14.17
N ASP A 381 39.50 1.99 -13.17
CA ASP A 381 39.84 3.40 -13.30
C ASP A 381 40.90 3.75 -12.24
N LEU A 382 42.03 4.29 -12.68
CA LEU A 382 43.07 4.88 -11.84
C LEU A 382 43.19 6.36 -12.21
N ARG A 383 42.97 7.26 -11.25
CA ARG A 383 43.00 8.71 -11.48
C ARG A 383 43.68 9.47 -10.34
N VAL A 384 44.24 10.63 -10.66
CA VAL A 384 44.76 11.58 -9.66
C VAL A 384 43.58 12.27 -8.95
N LYS A 385 43.66 12.42 -7.62
CA LYS A 385 42.59 13.05 -6.82
C LYS A 385 42.45 14.56 -7.03
N SER A 386 43.56 15.23 -7.36
CA SER A 386 43.60 16.68 -7.58
C SER A 386 42.73 17.08 -8.77
N SER A 387 41.87 18.09 -8.57
CA SER A 387 41.03 18.67 -9.63
C SER A 387 41.84 19.32 -10.76
N LEU A 388 43.10 19.69 -10.51
CA LEU A 388 44.01 20.31 -11.48
C LEU A 388 44.70 19.31 -12.42
N LEU A 389 44.68 18.01 -12.12
CA LEU A 389 45.43 16.96 -12.84
C LEU A 389 44.54 15.81 -13.33
N GLN A 390 43.25 16.06 -13.52
CA GLN A 390 42.27 15.04 -13.93
C GLN A 390 42.56 14.43 -15.32
N GLU A 391 43.42 15.06 -16.11
CA GLU A 391 43.87 14.55 -17.43
C GLU A 391 44.73 13.27 -17.31
N LEU A 392 45.32 12.99 -16.15
CA LEU A 392 46.02 11.73 -15.86
C LEU A 392 45.03 10.67 -15.36
N LYS A 393 44.24 10.12 -16.28
CA LYS A 393 43.31 9.02 -16.02
C LYS A 393 43.66 7.80 -16.87
N ILE A 394 43.87 6.65 -16.21
CA ILE A 394 43.99 5.35 -16.87
C ILE A 394 42.67 4.60 -16.65
N SER A 395 41.92 4.35 -17.73
CA SER A 395 40.64 3.62 -17.69
C SER A 395 40.73 2.38 -18.57
N ARG A 396 40.30 1.22 -18.06
CA ARG A 396 40.19 -0.03 -18.81
C ARG A 396 38.80 -0.62 -18.61
N ARG A 397 38.09 -0.92 -19.69
CA ARG A 397 36.77 -1.54 -19.68
C ARG A 397 36.80 -2.81 -20.52
N ARG A 398 36.18 -3.89 -20.06
CA ARG A 398 36.06 -5.15 -20.83
C ARG A 398 34.69 -5.77 -20.59
N SER A 399 34.09 -6.27 -21.66
CA SER A 399 32.83 -7.01 -21.64
C SER A 399 33.05 -8.41 -22.21
N PHE A 400 32.46 -9.42 -21.58
CA PHE A 400 32.53 -10.81 -21.98
C PHE A 400 31.13 -11.28 -22.37
N TYR A 401 30.95 -11.58 -23.66
CA TYR A 401 29.74 -12.20 -24.16
C TYR A 401 29.85 -13.70 -23.97
N ASP A 402 28.99 -14.27 -23.13
CA ASP A 402 28.82 -15.71 -23.09
C ASP A 402 27.84 -16.11 -24.21
N LYS A 403 28.28 -16.98 -25.12
CA LYS A 403 27.37 -17.57 -26.11
C LYS A 403 26.63 -18.67 -25.38
N GLY A 404 25.46 -18.34 -24.86
CA GLY A 404 24.62 -19.25 -24.07
C GLY A 404 24.49 -20.62 -24.72
N GLY A 405 24.99 -21.64 -24.03
CA GLY A 405 24.63 -23.03 -24.25
C GLY A 405 23.92 -23.51 -22.99
N PHE A 406 22.59 -23.41 -23.00
CA PHE A 406 21.60 -24.39 -22.53
C PHE A 406 20.21 -23.91 -22.97
#